data_AF-M9M369-F1
#
_entry.id   AF-M9M369-F1
#
_cell.length_a   1.000
_cell.length_b   1.000
_cell.length_c   1.000
_cell.angle_alpha   90.00
_cell.angle_beta   90.00
_cell.angle_gamma   90.00
#
_symmetry.space_group_name_H-M   'P 1'
#
loop_
_entity.id
_entity.type
_entity.pdbx_description
1 polymer ?
#
loop_
_entity_poly.entity_id
_entity_poly.type
_entity_poly.pdbx_seq_one_letter_code
_entity_poly.pdbx_strand_id
1 'polypeptide(L)'
;MSTLPSPDSRSTQRSVSTRMARIMDTQHPLCREDIVWVLNFVKSKLTEQDEAWVRLGPERILQNFRYFSEISLLLIHGVSFSEKSEHIRQDLAEATYGLLDQQGNP
;
A
#
# COMPACT_ATOMS: atom_id res chain seq x y z
N MET A 1 20.29 -24.54 7.34
CA MET A 1 19.10 -25.09 6.64
C MET A 1 18.31 -23.91 6.12
N SER A 2 18.46 -23.56 4.84
CA SER A 2 17.77 -22.42 4.24
C SER A 2 16.42 -22.88 3.71
N THR A 3 15.33 -22.46 4.34
CA THR A 3 13.97 -22.68 3.85
C THR A 3 13.78 -21.84 2.59
N LEU A 4 13.71 -22.49 1.42
CA LEU A 4 13.39 -21.84 0.16
C LEU A 4 11.95 -21.26 0.27
N PRO A 5 11.71 -20.00 -0.12
CA PRO A 5 10.36 -19.46 -0.20
C PRO A 5 9.53 -20.24 -1.21
N SER A 6 8.32 -20.64 -0.83
CA SER A 6 7.35 -21.28 -1.73
C SER A 6 7.10 -20.45 -2.99
N PRO A 7 6.94 -21.09 -4.18
CA PRO A 7 6.75 -20.40 -5.45
C PRO A 7 5.50 -19.50 -5.47
N ASP A 8 4.44 -19.88 -4.75
CA ASP A 8 3.16 -19.16 -4.70
C ASP A 8 3.24 -17.78 -4.02
N SER A 9 4.17 -17.62 -3.05
CA SER A 9 4.37 -16.35 -2.36
C SER A 9 5.01 -15.31 -3.28
N ARG A 10 5.96 -15.74 -4.14
CA ARG A 10 6.66 -14.84 -5.09
C ARG A 10 5.77 -14.37 -6.22
N SER A 11 4.88 -15.22 -6.73
CA SER A 11 3.91 -14.84 -7.77
C SER A 11 2.86 -13.85 -7.24
N THR A 12 2.38 -14.07 -6.01
CA THR A 12 1.42 -13.17 -5.34
C THR A 12 2.05 -11.82 -5.07
N GLN A 13 3.31 -11.79 -4.65
CA GLN A 13 4.00 -10.54 -4.39
C GLN A 13 4.32 -9.76 -5.66
N ARG A 14 4.71 -10.44 -6.75
CA ARG A 14 4.88 -9.81 -8.07
C ARG A 14 3.58 -9.17 -8.54
N SER A 15 2.42 -9.78 -8.28
CA SER A 15 1.12 -9.21 -8.63
C SER A 15 0.76 -7.97 -7.79
N VAL A 16 1.11 -7.96 -6.50
CA VAL A 16 0.96 -6.79 -5.62
C VAL A 16 1.81 -5.61 -6.10
N SER A 17 3.10 -5.83 -6.39
CA SER A 17 4.00 -4.78 -6.87
C SER A 17 3.56 -4.23 -8.23
N THR A 18 3.14 -5.09 -9.17
CA THR A 18 2.61 -4.65 -10.46
C THR A 18 1.33 -3.84 -10.30
N ARG A 19 0.42 -4.25 -9.43
CA ARG A 19 -0.81 -3.50 -9.16
C ARG A 19 -0.51 -2.16 -8.50
N MET A 20 0.39 -2.12 -7.52
CA MET A 20 0.80 -0.87 -6.88
C MET A 20 1.46 0.08 -7.89
N ALA A 21 2.36 -0.41 -8.74
CA ALA A 21 3.01 0.40 -9.77
C ALA A 21 1.98 1.03 -10.72
N ARG A 22 0.96 0.29 -11.13
CA ARG A 22 -0.15 0.82 -11.94
C ARG A 22 -0.96 1.88 -11.19
N ILE A 23 -1.23 1.69 -9.90
CA ILE A 23 -1.97 2.65 -9.07
C ILE A 23 -1.14 3.91 -8.80
N MET A 24 0.19 3.85 -8.87
CA MET A 24 1.06 5.02 -8.73
C MET A 24 1.35 5.73 -10.07
N ASP A 25 1.05 5.10 -11.20
CA ASP A 25 1.23 5.69 -12.54
C ASP A 25 0.21 6.81 -12.80
N THR A 26 0.71 8.03 -13.05
CA THR A 26 -0.11 9.22 -13.33
C THR A 26 -0.96 9.10 -14.58
N GLN A 27 -0.58 8.22 -15.53
CA GLN A 27 -1.35 7.97 -16.75
C GLN A 27 -2.53 7.02 -16.54
N HIS A 28 -2.55 6.24 -15.45
CA HIS A 28 -3.65 5.33 -15.12
C HIS A 28 -4.73 6.09 -14.35
N PRO A 29 -6.00 6.18 -14.79
CA PRO A 29 -7.03 6.89 -14.05
C PRO A 29 -7.29 6.22 -12.69
N LEU A 30 -7.07 6.96 -11.61
CA LEU A 30 -7.27 6.45 -10.26
C LEU A 30 -8.77 6.28 -9.97
N CYS A 31 -9.20 5.05 -9.70
CA CYS A 31 -10.58 4.75 -9.33
C CYS A 31 -10.72 4.37 -7.85
N ARG A 32 -11.97 4.32 -7.38
CA ARG A 32 -12.30 3.96 -5.99
C ARG A 32 -11.77 2.57 -5.63
N GLU A 33 -11.87 1.62 -6.55
CA GLU A 33 -11.46 0.22 -6.33
C GLU A 33 -9.95 0.11 -6.09
N ASP A 34 -9.15 0.96 -6.74
CA ASP A 34 -7.70 1.02 -6.54
C ASP A 34 -7.36 1.54 -5.15
N ILE A 35 -8.01 2.63 -4.72
CA ILE A 35 -7.83 3.20 -3.38
C ILE A 35 -8.20 2.15 -2.31
N VAL A 36 -9.38 1.53 -2.44
CA VAL A 36 -9.85 0.49 -1.50
C VAL A 36 -8.90 -0.71 -1.49
N TRP A 37 -8.34 -1.09 -2.64
CA TRP A 37 -7.38 -2.18 -2.71
C TRP A 37 -6.10 -1.86 -1.94
N VAL A 38 -5.55 -0.65 -2.08
CA VAL A 38 -4.36 -0.24 -1.33
C VAL A 38 -4.62 -0.19 0.18
N LEU A 39 -5.75 0.37 0.61
CA LEU A 39 -6.09 0.39 2.03
C LEU A 39 -6.24 -1.03 2.59
N ASN A 40 -6.85 -1.95 1.84
CA ASN A 40 -6.92 -3.35 2.24
C ASN A 40 -5.53 -3.99 2.32
N PHE A 41 -4.62 -3.68 1.40
CA PHE A 41 -3.23 -4.15 1.46
C PHE A 41 -2.53 -3.70 2.75
N VAL A 42 -2.60 -2.41 3.09
CA VAL A 42 -2.02 -1.86 4.34
C VAL A 42 -2.59 -2.59 5.57
N LYS A 43 -3.92 -2.73 5.62
CA LYS A 43 -4.62 -3.43 6.70
C LYS A 43 -4.22 -4.89 6.81
N SER A 44 -4.17 -5.63 5.69
CA SER A 44 -3.79 -7.04 5.66
C SER A 44 -2.39 -7.26 6.22
N LYS A 45 -1.42 -6.44 5.81
CA LYS A 45 -0.05 -6.46 6.34
C LYS A 45 -0.01 -6.28 7.86
N LEU A 46 -0.86 -5.41 8.40
CA LEU A 46 -0.94 -5.17 9.85
C LEU A 46 -1.53 -6.36 10.59
N THR A 47 -2.62 -6.95 10.07
CA THR A 47 -3.28 -8.11 10.69
C THR A 47 -2.44 -9.38 10.65
N GLU A 48 -1.61 -9.52 9.62
CA GLU A 48 -0.69 -10.65 9.44
C GLU A 48 0.58 -10.52 10.29
N GLN A 49 0.74 -9.42 11.05
CA GLN A 49 1.96 -9.09 11.81
C GLN A 49 3.21 -9.13 10.93
N ASP A 50 3.10 -8.61 9.69
CA ASP A 50 4.19 -8.62 8.73
C ASP A 50 5.43 -7.92 9.32
N GLU A 51 6.60 -8.51 9.14
CA GLU A 51 7.88 -7.97 9.61
C GLU A 51 8.13 -6.54 9.11
N ALA A 52 7.54 -6.15 7.97
CA ALA A 52 7.57 -4.78 7.48
C ALA A 52 7.10 -3.76 8.53
N TRP A 53 6.03 -4.06 9.28
CA TRP A 53 5.54 -3.18 10.35
C TRP A 53 6.49 -3.15 11.54
N VAL A 54 7.16 -4.26 11.84
CA VAL A 54 8.13 -4.35 12.94
C VAL A 54 9.40 -3.55 12.62
N ARG A 55 9.80 -3.49 11.35
CA ARG A 55 10.96 -2.70 10.89
C ARG A 55 10.70 -1.19 10.90
N LEU A 56 9.44 -0.77 10.86
CA LEU A 56 9.09 0.65 10.92
C LEU A 56 9.21 1.18 12.36
N GLY A 57 9.82 2.36 12.49
CA GLY A 57 9.83 3.09 13.75
C GLY A 57 8.43 3.61 14.13
N PRO A 58 8.16 3.88 15.42
CA PRO A 58 6.84 4.28 15.92
C PRO A 58 6.29 5.53 15.23
N GLU A 59 7.12 6.55 14.99
CA GLU A 59 6.72 7.77 14.27
C GLU A 59 6.25 7.48 12.84
N ARG A 60 6.92 6.55 12.14
CA ARG A 60 6.52 6.18 10.78
C ARG A 60 5.24 5.37 10.75
N ILE A 61 5.00 4.52 11.76
CA ILE A 61 3.72 3.80 11.92
C ILE A 61 2.57 4.80 12.09
N LEU A 62 2.74 5.82 12.95
CA LEU A 62 1.75 6.87 13.14
C LEU A 62 1.50 7.65 11.85
N GLN A 63 2.55 7.96 11.09
CA GLN A 63 2.43 8.65 9.81
C GLN A 63 1.67 7.80 8.79
N ASN A 64 2.01 6.52 8.62
CA ASN A 64 1.29 5.61 7.73
C ASN A 64 -0.20 5.52 8.11
N PHE A 65 -0.50 5.40 9.41
CA PHE A 65 -1.88 5.35 9.91
C PHE A 65 -2.65 6.65 9.65
N ARG A 66 -2.00 7.80 9.82
CA ARG A 66 -2.60 9.11 9.54
C ARG A 66 -3.09 9.18 8.09
N TYR A 67 -2.22 8.90 7.12
CA TYR A 67 -2.60 8.92 5.71
C TYR A 67 -3.66 7.86 5.37
N PHE A 68 -3.53 6.65 5.93
CA PHE A 68 -4.56 5.63 5.81
C PHE A 68 -5.94 6.16 6.27
N SER A 69 -6.00 6.86 7.41
CA SER A 69 -7.24 7.41 7.96
C SER A 69 -7.80 8.57 7.13
N GLU A 70 -6.93 9.46 6.64
CA GLU A 70 -7.33 10.62 5.83
C GLU A 70 -7.99 10.16 4.52
N ILE A 71 -7.39 9.19 3.84
CA ILE A 71 -7.93 8.60 2.61
C ILE A 71 -9.22 7.83 2.89
N SER A 72 -9.31 7.12 4.01
CA SER A 72 -10.53 6.41 4.42
C SER A 72 -11.70 7.38 4.62
N LEU A 73 -11.45 8.55 5.21
CA LEU A 73 -12.47 9.59 5.36
C LEU A 73 -12.89 10.18 4.01
N LEU A 74 -11.95 10.40 3.08
CA LEU A 74 -12.27 10.83 1.72
C LEU A 74 -13.22 9.85 1.00
N LEU A 75 -13.00 8.54 1.18
CA LEU A 75 -13.87 7.50 0.63
C LEU A 75 -15.28 7.54 1.24
N ILE A 76 -15.39 7.75 2.55
CA ILE A 76 -16.68 7.83 3.27
C ILE A 76 -17.47 9.07 2.82
N HIS A 77 -16.79 10.20 2.62
CA HIS A 77 -17.42 11.44 2.18
C HIS A 77 -17.79 11.48 0.69
N GLY A 78 -17.40 10.47 -0.10
CA GLY A 78 -17.77 10.36 -1.51
C GLY A 78 -17.18 11.47 -2.39
N VAL A 79 -16.02 12.01 -2.02
CA VAL A 79 -15.36 13.09 -2.76
C VAL A 79 -14.95 12.60 -4.15
N SER A 80 -15.12 13.45 -5.18
CA SER A 80 -14.65 13.12 -6.53
C SER A 80 -13.13 12.96 -6.55
N PHE A 81 -12.65 11.79 -7.00
CA PHE A 81 -11.24 11.44 -7.00
C PHE A 81 -10.46 11.99 -8.21
N SER A 82 -11.15 12.42 -9.28
CA SER A 82 -10.50 12.82 -10.53
C SER A 82 -9.63 14.07 -10.36
N GLU A 83 -10.13 15.08 -9.66
CA GLU A 83 -9.45 16.37 -9.45
C GLU A 83 -8.32 16.29 -8.41
N LYS A 84 -8.37 15.30 -7.51
CA LYS A 84 -7.40 15.11 -6.42
C LYS A 84 -6.54 13.87 -6.61
N SER A 85 -6.57 13.26 -7.80
CA SER A 85 -5.94 11.95 -8.05
C SER A 85 -4.45 11.93 -7.72
N GLU A 86 -3.71 12.99 -8.02
CA GLU A 86 -2.29 13.11 -7.68
C GLU A 86 -2.05 13.19 -6.17
N HIS A 87 -2.84 13.99 -5.46
CA HIS A 87 -2.74 14.12 -4.00
C HIS A 87 -3.08 12.80 -3.31
N ILE A 88 -4.12 12.11 -3.77
CA ILE A 88 -4.50 10.80 -3.23
C ILE A 88 -3.39 9.78 -3.48
N ARG A 89 -2.69 9.80 -4.62
CA ARG A 89 -1.53 8.92 -4.85
C ARG A 89 -0.40 9.20 -3.87
N GLN A 90 -0.12 10.46 -3.59
CA GLN A 90 0.89 10.85 -2.60
C GLN A 90 0.50 10.31 -1.21
N ASP A 91 -0.75 10.50 -0.81
CA ASP A 91 -1.25 9.98 0.47
C ASP A 91 -1.18 8.44 0.51
N LEU A 92 -1.53 7.76 -0.60
CA LEU A 92 -1.43 6.30 -0.71
C LEU A 92 0.02 5.82 -0.64
N ALA A 93 0.96 6.55 -1.24
CA ALA A 93 2.38 6.24 -1.17
C ALA A 93 2.89 6.38 0.26
N GLU A 94 2.47 7.43 0.97
CA GLU A 94 2.82 7.61 2.38
C GLU A 94 2.17 6.54 3.27
N ALA A 95 0.93 6.15 3.02
CA ALA A 95 0.25 5.08 3.77
C ALA A 95 0.92 3.70 3.58
N THR A 96 1.59 3.48 2.45
CA THR A 96 2.22 2.20 2.08
C THR A 96 3.74 2.17 2.27
N TYR A 97 4.33 3.26 2.72
CA TYR A 97 5.78 3.38 2.87
C TYR A 97 6.36 2.29 3.77
N GLY A 98 7.41 1.63 3.27
CA GLY A 98 8.11 0.54 3.95
C GLY A 98 7.35 -0.79 3.97
N LEU A 99 6.14 -0.87 3.39
CA LEU A 99 5.32 -2.09 3.36
C LEU A 99 5.45 -2.91 2.05
N LEU A 100 5.99 -2.30 0.99
CA LEU A 100 6.10 -2.90 -0.35
C LEU A 100 7.35 -3.79 -0.54
N ASP A 101 8.26 -3.78 0.43
CA ASP A 101 9.54 -4.50 0.32
C ASP A 101 9.46 -5.92 0.88
N GLN A 102 9.38 -6.88 -0.04
CA GLN A 102 9.69 -8.28 0.20
C GLN A 102 10.56 -8.88 -0.93
N GLN A 103 11.41 -8.11 -1.64
CA GLN A 103 12.51 -8.72 -2.43
C GLN A 103 13.52 -7.69 -2.96
N GLY A 104 14.76 -7.75 -2.45
CA GLY A 104 15.95 -7.34 -3.21
C GLY A 104 16.98 -6.48 -2.45
N ASN A 105 17.62 -7.02 -1.41
CA ASN A 105 19.03 -6.68 -1.19
C ASN A 105 19.87 -7.81 -1.81
N PRO A 106 20.88 -7.53 -2.66
CA PRO A 106 21.95 -8.50 -2.92
C PRO A 106 22.73 -8.83 -1.64
#